data_AF-A0A9Q4GJR8-F1
#
_entry.id   AF-A0A9Q4GJR8-F1
#
_cell.length_a   1.000
_cell.length_b   1.000
_cell.length_c   1.000
_cell.angle_alpha   90.00
_cell.angle_beta   90.00
_cell.angle_gamma   90.00
#
_symmetry.space_group_name_H-M   'P 1'
#
loop_
_entity.id
_entity.type
_entity.pdbx_description
1 polymer ?
#
loop_
_entity_poly.entity_id
_entity_poly.type
_entity_poly.pdbx_seq_one_letter_code
_entity_poly.pdbx_strand_id
1 'polypeptide(L)'
;MTLYESAARPGELLQANIADFTSNDKGDFIFLEGLKGTPDRTNQLVRAGRPIREWLSQHPLGGELGYINDTSAPLWVKTEQQDCKNCGESLYGHSEDCEYEPDPSDRWTYQAFRQRFKDACERAEIPENKTRPYNLRHTRLTEVATFMGYEQLNKFAGWKPGSDRAKVYVHLNNDDVNQAIRDEYGLENDEGKDQSTNCPFCGTENQSGHSECRNCGRPLSLKDKTKTKEKQRVIERLADLEEKGVLEKLEDLEEMQSSAHP
;
A
#
# COMPACT_ATOMS: atom_id res chain seq x y z
N MET A 1 8.96 -0.64 -3.93
CA MET A 1 8.26 -1.91 -4.25
C MET A 1 7.70 -2.57 -3.00
N THR A 2 8.48 -2.75 -1.94
CA THR A 2 8.02 -3.31 -0.65
C THR A 2 6.80 -2.59 -0.09
N LEU A 3 6.81 -1.25 -0.06
CA LEU A 3 5.68 -0.44 0.42
C LEU A 3 4.35 -0.74 -0.30
N TYR A 4 4.41 -0.92 -1.62
CA TYR A 4 3.23 -1.28 -2.41
C TYR A 4 2.79 -2.70 -2.09
N GLU A 5 3.70 -3.68 -2.16
CA GLU A 5 3.32 -5.09 -2.06
C GLU A 5 2.79 -5.47 -0.68
N SER A 6 3.39 -4.94 0.40
CA SER A 6 2.94 -5.17 1.77
C SER A 6 1.76 -4.29 2.18
N ALA A 7 1.36 -3.34 1.33
CA ALA A 7 0.42 -2.27 1.68
C ALA A 7 0.77 -1.55 2.99
N ALA A 8 2.04 -1.50 3.42
CA ALA A 8 2.40 -0.90 4.70
C ALA A 8 2.10 0.61 4.76
N ARG A 9 1.87 1.14 5.97
CA ARG A 9 2.05 2.58 6.17
C ARG A 9 3.55 2.87 6.05
N PRO A 10 3.97 4.00 5.45
CA PRO A 10 5.39 4.29 5.28
C PRO A 10 6.17 4.28 6.60
N GLY A 11 5.57 4.75 7.69
CA GLY A 11 6.18 4.73 9.01
C GLY A 11 6.48 3.32 9.52
N GLU A 12 5.54 2.39 9.36
CA GLU A 12 5.72 0.97 9.76
C GLU A 12 6.88 0.35 8.98
N LEU A 13 6.94 0.60 7.66
CA LEU A 13 8.00 0.05 6.81
C LEU A 13 9.37 0.64 7.17
N LEU A 14 9.45 1.94 7.42
CA LEU A 14 10.73 2.61 7.75
C LEU A 14 11.26 2.24 9.13
N GLN A 15 10.40 1.77 10.04
CA GLN A 15 10.80 1.29 11.36
C GLN A 15 11.30 -0.16 11.36
N ALA A 16 11.07 -0.91 10.28
CA ALA A 16 11.54 -2.29 10.18
C ALA A 16 13.06 -2.41 10.39
N ASN A 17 13.45 -3.48 11.06
CA ASN A 17 14.80 -3.95 11.27
C ASN A 17 15.10 -5.12 10.35
N ILE A 18 16.38 -5.50 10.27
CA ILE A 18 16.78 -6.66 9.46
C ILE A 18 16.06 -7.94 9.92
N ALA A 19 15.86 -8.13 11.23
CA ALA A 19 15.13 -9.25 11.81
C ALA A 19 13.67 -9.37 11.32
N ASP A 20 13.07 -8.26 10.90
CA ASP A 20 11.67 -8.24 10.46
C ASP A 20 11.49 -8.83 9.06
N PHE A 21 12.58 -9.00 8.30
CA PHE A 21 12.55 -9.71 7.03
C PHE A 21 12.95 -11.18 7.22
N THR A 22 12.10 -12.10 6.76
CA THR A 22 12.37 -13.55 6.80
C THR A 22 12.22 -14.16 5.42
N SER A 23 13.14 -15.05 5.05
CA SER A 23 13.08 -15.86 3.83
C SER A 23 13.15 -17.34 4.21
N ASN A 24 12.17 -18.13 3.75
CA ASN A 24 12.10 -19.57 3.99
C ASN A 24 11.50 -20.31 2.79
N ASP A 25 11.20 -21.61 2.97
CA ASP A 25 10.59 -22.48 1.96
C ASP A 25 9.23 -21.99 1.44
N LYS A 26 8.51 -21.21 2.24
CA LYS A 26 7.21 -20.61 1.87
C LYS A 26 7.36 -19.23 1.21
N GLY A 27 8.58 -18.73 1.06
CA GLY A 27 8.91 -17.48 0.40
C GLY A 27 9.43 -16.41 1.35
N ASP A 28 9.26 -15.15 0.93
CA ASP A 28 9.74 -14.00 1.68
C ASP A 28 8.60 -13.29 2.42
N PHE A 29 8.90 -12.80 3.61
CA PHE A 29 7.94 -12.19 4.50
C PHE A 29 8.55 -10.96 5.16
N ILE A 30 7.71 -9.97 5.44
CA ILE A 30 8.07 -8.81 6.26
C ILE A 30 7.10 -8.68 7.42
N PHE A 31 7.63 -8.65 8.63
CA PHE A 31 6.92 -8.25 9.84
C PHE A 31 6.81 -6.72 9.86
N LEU A 32 5.64 -6.24 10.27
CA LEU A 32 5.31 -4.82 10.37
C LEU A 32 4.68 -4.61 11.75
N GLU A 33 5.41 -3.91 12.60
CA GLU A 33 4.89 -3.43 13.88
C GLU A 33 3.78 -2.39 13.61
N GLY A 34 2.64 -2.58 14.25
CA GLY A 34 1.50 -1.71 14.08
C GLY A 34 1.72 -0.37 14.76
N LEU A 35 1.43 0.72 14.03
CA LEU A 35 1.50 2.07 14.59
C LEU A 35 0.16 2.53 15.15
N LYS A 36 0.19 3.39 16.17
CA LYS A 36 -1.01 4.05 16.73
C LYS A 36 -2.09 3.05 17.18
N GLY A 37 -1.68 1.96 17.83
CA GLY A 37 -2.60 0.94 18.36
C GLY A 37 -3.26 0.05 17.30
N THR A 38 -2.74 0.03 16.07
CA THR A 38 -3.12 -0.97 15.07
C THR A 38 -2.38 -2.28 15.33
N PRO A 39 -2.92 -3.44 14.94
CA PRO A 39 -2.25 -4.72 15.19
C PRO A 39 -1.01 -4.92 14.31
N ASP A 40 -0.05 -5.66 14.86
CA ASP A 40 1.10 -6.17 14.12
C ASP A 40 0.66 -7.16 13.05
N ARG A 41 1.47 -7.27 11.99
CA ARG A 41 1.21 -8.25 10.93
C ARG A 41 2.46 -8.69 10.21
N THR A 42 2.33 -9.80 9.51
CA THR A 42 3.36 -10.32 8.62
C THR A 42 2.76 -10.51 7.24
N ASN A 43 3.34 -9.82 6.26
CA ASN A 43 2.87 -9.85 4.88
C ASN A 43 3.89 -10.58 4.00
N GLN A 44 3.41 -11.44 3.12
CA GLN A 44 4.23 -12.14 2.14
C GLN A 44 4.65 -11.19 1.02
N LEU A 45 5.91 -11.31 0.59
CA LEU A 45 6.51 -10.53 -0.48
C LEU A 45 6.91 -11.45 -1.63
N VAL A 46 6.15 -11.41 -2.73
CA VAL A 46 6.43 -12.22 -3.92
C VAL A 46 7.45 -11.52 -4.82
N ARG A 47 7.29 -10.21 -5.05
CA ARG A 47 8.16 -9.44 -5.96
C ARG A 47 9.27 -8.70 -5.21
N ALA A 48 8.96 -8.14 -4.04
CA ALA A 48 9.88 -7.36 -3.24
C ALA A 48 10.89 -8.20 -2.46
N GLY A 49 10.62 -9.50 -2.27
CA GLY A 49 11.52 -10.39 -1.54
C GLY A 49 12.94 -10.44 -2.12
N ARG A 50 13.05 -10.68 -3.43
CA ARG A 50 14.37 -10.73 -4.10
C ARG A 50 15.18 -9.43 -3.93
N PRO A 51 14.64 -8.23 -4.22
CA PRO A 51 15.41 -7.01 -4.02
C PRO A 51 15.77 -6.73 -2.56
N ILE A 52 14.99 -7.17 -1.59
CA ILE A 52 15.38 -7.08 -0.17
C ILE A 52 16.57 -7.99 0.12
N ARG A 53 16.60 -9.23 -0.39
CA ARG A 53 17.76 -10.11 -0.23
C ARG A 53 19.03 -9.53 -0.88
N GLU A 54 18.89 -8.95 -2.07
CA GLU A 54 20.00 -8.28 -2.77
C GLU A 54 20.49 -7.06 -1.97
N TRP A 55 19.57 -6.29 -1.41
CA TRP A 55 19.89 -5.18 -0.51
C TRP A 55 20.61 -5.66 0.76
N LEU A 56 20.12 -6.70 1.44
CA LEU A 56 20.76 -7.27 2.63
C LEU A 56 22.19 -7.74 2.35
N SER A 57 22.44 -8.26 1.15
CA SER A 57 23.79 -8.69 0.72
C SER A 57 24.76 -7.53 0.55
N GLN A 58 24.27 -6.30 0.37
CA GLN A 58 25.06 -5.07 0.21
C GLN A 58 24.90 -4.10 1.40
N HIS A 59 24.10 -4.49 2.40
CA HIS A 59 23.75 -3.62 3.51
C HIS A 59 24.99 -3.33 4.37
N PRO A 60 25.25 -2.08 4.80
CA PRO A 60 26.46 -1.72 5.55
C PRO A 60 26.70 -2.54 6.82
N LEU A 61 25.61 -2.95 7.47
CA LEU A 61 25.59 -3.80 8.67
C LEU A 61 24.99 -5.18 8.44
N GLY A 62 24.66 -5.49 7.18
CA GLY A 62 24.13 -6.78 6.81
C GLY A 62 25.22 -7.71 6.31
N GLY A 63 24.78 -8.87 5.86
CA GLY A 63 25.63 -9.91 5.29
C GLY A 63 24.76 -10.90 4.55
N GLU A 64 25.30 -12.07 4.25
CA GLU A 64 24.49 -13.17 3.71
C GLU A 64 23.38 -13.54 4.69
N LEU A 65 22.17 -13.78 4.18
CA LEU A 65 21.03 -14.23 4.97
C LEU A 65 21.41 -15.50 5.75
N GLY A 66 21.43 -15.40 7.08
CA GLY A 66 21.91 -16.44 8.00
C GLY A 66 23.23 -16.13 8.71
N TYR A 67 23.97 -15.10 8.28
CA TYR A 67 25.26 -14.68 8.83
C TYR A 67 25.28 -13.21 9.27
N ILE A 68 24.12 -12.67 9.62
CA ILE A 68 23.96 -11.27 10.03
C ILE A 68 24.30 -11.15 11.52
N ASN A 69 25.29 -10.32 11.86
CA ASN A 69 25.77 -10.16 13.23
C ASN A 69 24.79 -9.42 14.14
N ASP A 70 24.19 -8.34 13.64
CA ASP A 70 23.19 -7.56 14.36
C ASP A 70 21.89 -7.47 13.55
N THR A 71 20.93 -8.31 13.90
CA THR A 71 19.62 -8.34 13.25
C THR A 71 18.70 -7.22 13.75
N SER A 72 19.07 -6.51 14.82
CA SER A 72 18.31 -5.36 15.33
C SER A 72 18.59 -4.07 14.58
N ALA A 73 19.64 -4.06 13.74
CA ALA A 73 19.96 -2.92 12.89
C ALA A 73 18.78 -2.55 11.96
N PRO A 74 18.58 -1.25 11.66
CA PRO A 74 17.54 -0.80 10.75
C PRO A 74 17.64 -1.48 9.39
N LEU A 75 16.51 -1.89 8.81
CA LEU A 75 16.49 -2.46 7.47
C LEU A 75 16.79 -1.40 6.39
N TRP A 76 16.43 -0.15 6.65
CA TRP A 76 16.59 0.96 5.71
C TRP A 76 17.50 2.03 6.31
N VAL A 77 18.76 2.06 5.86
CA VAL A 77 19.79 3.00 6.32
C VAL A 77 20.17 4.02 5.26
N LYS A 78 20.67 5.17 5.67
CA LYS A 78 21.34 6.14 4.80
C LYS A 78 22.65 5.51 4.29
N THR A 79 22.91 5.63 2.99
CA THR A 79 24.18 5.18 2.37
C THR A 79 25.19 6.32 2.21
N GLU A 80 24.72 7.56 2.39
CA GLU A 80 25.50 8.79 2.25
C GLU A 80 24.98 9.80 3.27
N GLN A 81 25.81 10.78 3.65
CA GLN A 81 25.44 11.84 4.61
C GLN A 81 24.87 11.27 5.91
N GLN A 82 25.51 10.23 6.42
CA GLN A 82 25.15 9.61 7.68
C GLN A 82 25.43 10.57 8.83
N ASP A 83 24.64 10.46 9.88
CA ASP A 83 24.87 11.16 11.12
C ASP A 83 26.14 10.58 11.78
N CYS A 84 26.84 11.44 12.53
CA CYS A 84 28.10 11.07 13.15
C CYS A 84 27.86 10.16 14.36
N LYS A 85 28.57 9.04 14.47
CA LYS A 85 28.50 8.16 15.66
C LYS A 85 28.88 8.87 16.96
N ASN A 86 29.79 9.85 16.87
CA ASN A 86 30.38 10.49 18.03
C ASN A 86 29.46 11.55 18.65
N CYS A 87 28.77 12.34 17.81
CA CYS A 87 27.94 13.46 18.28
C CYS A 87 26.47 13.38 17.85
N GLY A 88 26.09 12.46 16.96
CA GLY A 88 24.75 12.34 16.41
C GLY A 88 24.37 13.41 15.39
N GLU A 89 25.26 14.37 15.11
CA GLU A 89 25.00 15.44 14.15
C GLU A 89 25.28 14.99 12.71
N SER A 90 24.52 15.57 11.77
CA SER A 90 24.75 15.36 10.35
C SER A 90 26.12 15.91 9.92
N LEU A 91 26.61 15.47 8.76
CA LEU A 91 27.87 15.95 8.16
C LEU A 91 27.98 17.48 8.10
N TYR A 92 26.87 18.20 7.92
CA TYR A 92 26.84 19.66 7.83
C TYR A 92 26.60 20.38 9.17
N GLY A 93 26.13 19.67 10.20
CA GLY A 93 25.83 20.19 11.54
C GLY A 93 26.97 19.98 12.54
N HIS A 94 28.10 19.46 12.08
CA HIS A 94 29.19 18.99 12.91
C HIS A 94 29.96 20.13 13.57
N SER A 95 30.26 20.01 14.87
CA SER A 95 31.14 20.96 15.58
C SER A 95 32.61 20.76 15.19
N GLU A 96 33.42 21.81 15.32
CA GLU A 96 34.87 21.75 15.06
C GLU A 96 35.61 20.82 16.02
N ASP A 97 35.04 20.57 17.20
CA ASP A 97 35.64 19.75 18.27
C ASP A 97 35.34 18.25 18.12
N CYS A 98 34.57 17.84 17.11
CA CYS A 98 34.25 16.45 16.87
C CYS A 98 35.03 15.94 15.64
N GLU A 99 35.47 14.69 15.67
CA GLU A 99 35.98 13.98 14.48
C GLU A 99 34.84 13.18 13.88
N TYR A 100 34.52 13.46 12.61
CA TYR A 100 33.35 12.86 11.95
C TYR A 100 33.59 11.38 11.67
N GLU A 101 32.77 10.52 12.28
CA GLU A 101 32.71 9.09 11.98
C GLU A 101 31.28 8.73 11.55
N PRO A 102 31.05 8.30 10.30
CA PRO A 102 29.71 8.01 9.82
C PRO A 102 29.10 6.79 10.52
N ASP A 103 27.83 6.90 10.91
CA ASP A 103 27.08 5.78 11.47
C ASP A 103 26.44 4.92 10.36
N PRO A 104 26.93 3.68 10.11
CA PRO A 104 26.35 2.76 9.14
C PRO A 104 24.95 2.26 9.53
N SER A 105 24.53 2.46 10.78
CA SER A 105 23.18 2.13 11.27
C SER A 105 22.19 3.28 11.14
N ASP A 106 22.62 4.44 10.64
CA ASP A 106 21.78 5.64 10.55
C ASP A 106 20.54 5.39 9.67
N ARG A 107 19.38 5.37 10.32
CA ARG A 107 18.09 5.02 9.70
C ARG A 107 17.61 6.11 8.74
N TRP A 108 16.95 5.71 7.67
CA TRP A 108 16.18 6.65 6.86
C TRP A 108 15.11 7.38 7.66
N THR A 109 15.16 8.70 7.62
CA THR A 109 14.07 9.54 8.09
C THR A 109 12.90 9.50 7.10
N TYR A 110 11.68 9.72 7.60
CA TYR A 110 10.50 9.81 6.74
C TYR A 110 10.65 10.89 5.66
N GLN A 111 11.28 12.02 6.00
CA GLN A 111 11.52 13.11 5.05
C GLN A 111 12.48 12.71 3.93
N ALA A 112 13.59 12.04 4.26
CA ALA A 112 14.55 11.55 3.26
C ALA A 112 13.89 10.53 2.32
N PHE A 113 13.16 9.56 2.90
CA PHE A 113 12.37 8.60 2.12
C PHE A 113 11.36 9.30 1.19
N ARG A 114 10.60 10.27 1.72
CA ARG A 114 9.59 11.01 0.94
C ARG A 114 10.21 11.77 -0.23
N GLN A 115 11.38 12.37 -0.04
CA GLN A 115 12.08 13.07 -1.13
C GLN A 115 12.50 12.09 -2.22
N ARG A 116 13.17 10.98 -1.86
CA ARG A 116 13.57 9.94 -2.82
C ARG A 116 12.37 9.32 -3.55
N PHE A 117 11.25 9.16 -2.83
CA PHE A 117 9.98 8.71 -3.42
C PHE A 117 9.46 9.70 -4.45
N LYS A 118 9.44 11.00 -4.13
CA LYS A 118 9.03 12.05 -5.05
C LYS A 118 9.91 12.09 -6.30
N ASP A 119 11.23 12.02 -6.14
CA ASP A 119 12.18 11.97 -7.27
C ASP A 119 11.92 10.74 -8.16
N ALA A 120 11.56 9.59 -7.57
CA ALA A 120 11.19 8.40 -8.32
C ALA A 120 9.86 8.59 -9.09
N CYS A 121 8.87 9.25 -8.47
CA CYS A 121 7.62 9.61 -9.14
C CYS A 121 7.84 10.58 -10.30
N GLU A 122 8.68 11.60 -10.13
CA GLU A 122 9.01 12.58 -11.16
C GLU A 122 9.68 11.90 -12.36
N ARG A 123 10.67 11.03 -12.12
CA ARG A 123 11.31 10.22 -13.19
C ARG A 123 10.36 9.27 -13.91
N ALA A 124 9.31 8.82 -13.22
CA ALA A 124 8.27 7.97 -13.78
C ALA A 124 7.07 8.78 -14.34
N GLU A 125 7.19 10.11 -14.42
CA GLU A 125 6.16 11.01 -14.95
C GLU A 125 4.79 10.88 -14.23
N ILE A 126 4.82 10.55 -12.95
CA ILE A 126 3.62 10.44 -12.12
C ILE A 126 3.10 11.84 -11.79
N PRO A 127 1.80 12.12 -11.98
CA PRO A 127 1.20 13.41 -11.66
C PRO A 127 1.46 13.84 -10.21
N GLU A 128 1.68 15.14 -9.98
CA GLU A 128 2.06 15.68 -8.66
C GLU A 128 1.05 15.28 -7.56
N ASN A 129 -0.24 15.30 -7.86
CA ASN A 129 -1.30 14.90 -6.92
C ASN A 129 -1.28 13.40 -6.55
N LYS A 130 -0.47 12.58 -7.25
CA LYS A 130 -0.30 11.14 -7.02
C LYS A 130 1.07 10.77 -6.44
N THR A 131 1.87 11.75 -6.04
CA THR A 131 3.23 11.53 -5.50
C THR A 131 3.28 11.23 -4.00
N ARG A 132 2.14 10.89 -3.38
CA ARG A 132 2.08 10.54 -1.96
C ARG A 132 2.32 9.04 -1.77
N PRO A 133 3.20 8.63 -0.84
CA PRO A 133 3.50 7.21 -0.61
C PRO A 133 2.27 6.35 -0.30
N TYR A 134 1.27 6.92 0.40
CA TYR A 134 0.02 6.23 0.74
C TYR A 134 -0.79 5.80 -0.49
N ASN A 135 -0.62 6.45 -1.64
CA ASN A 135 -1.29 6.03 -2.88
C ASN A 135 -0.93 4.60 -3.27
N LEU A 136 0.29 4.14 -2.98
CA LEU A 136 0.69 2.76 -3.21
C LEU A 136 -0.06 1.80 -2.29
N ARG A 137 -0.23 2.15 -1.01
CA ARG A 137 -1.03 1.37 -0.06
C ARG A 137 -2.47 1.24 -0.54
N HIS A 138 -3.12 2.34 -0.93
CA HIS A 138 -4.51 2.30 -1.40
C HIS A 138 -4.66 1.51 -2.69
N THR A 139 -3.74 1.68 -3.63
CA THR A 139 -3.72 0.88 -4.87
C THR A 139 -3.66 -0.61 -4.52
N ARG A 140 -2.76 -1.01 -3.61
CA ARG A 140 -2.64 -2.40 -3.21
C ARG A 140 -3.90 -2.93 -2.50
N LEU A 141 -4.47 -2.16 -1.59
CA LEU A 141 -5.70 -2.54 -0.87
C LEU A 141 -6.88 -2.75 -1.82
N THR A 142 -7.03 -1.89 -2.83
CA THR A 142 -8.03 -2.07 -3.88
C THR A 142 -7.81 -3.35 -4.68
N GLU A 143 -6.57 -3.65 -5.07
CA GLU A 143 -6.25 -4.88 -5.80
C GLU A 143 -6.55 -6.13 -4.97
N VAL A 144 -6.08 -6.18 -3.72
CA VAL A 144 -6.25 -7.40 -2.92
C VAL A 144 -7.70 -7.62 -2.48
N ALA A 145 -8.51 -6.56 -2.38
CA ALA A 145 -9.93 -6.68 -2.06
C ALA A 145 -10.74 -7.42 -3.13
N THR A 146 -10.24 -7.53 -4.36
CA THR A 146 -10.87 -8.32 -5.43
C THR A 146 -10.90 -9.82 -5.12
N PHE A 147 -10.01 -10.31 -4.25
CA PHE A 147 -9.93 -11.73 -3.89
C PHE A 147 -9.86 -12.00 -2.38
N MET A 148 -9.63 -10.99 -1.54
CA MET A 148 -9.66 -11.11 -0.09
C MET A 148 -11.03 -10.78 0.47
N GLY A 149 -11.52 -11.63 1.38
CA GLY A 149 -12.70 -11.33 2.20
C GLY A 149 -12.42 -10.26 3.27
N TYR A 150 -13.48 -9.79 3.92
CA TYR A 150 -13.42 -8.73 4.94
C TYR A 150 -12.38 -8.97 6.04
N GLU A 151 -12.37 -10.15 6.65
CA GLU A 151 -11.45 -10.47 7.74
C GLU A 151 -9.99 -10.57 7.26
N GLN A 152 -9.77 -11.17 6.09
CA GLN A 152 -8.45 -11.30 5.47
C GLN A 152 -7.88 -9.93 5.13
N LEU A 153 -8.70 -9.05 4.55
CA LEU A 153 -8.30 -7.70 4.21
C LEU A 153 -7.95 -6.87 5.46
N ASN A 154 -8.76 -6.94 6.51
CA ASN A 154 -8.47 -6.29 7.79
C ASN A 154 -7.11 -6.73 8.36
N LYS A 155 -6.83 -8.04 8.34
CA LYS A 155 -5.56 -8.61 8.79
C LYS A 155 -4.38 -8.16 7.92
N PHE A 156 -4.53 -8.22 6.60
CA PHE A 156 -3.50 -7.82 5.64
C PHE A 156 -3.17 -6.32 5.74
N ALA A 157 -4.20 -5.48 5.91
CA ALA A 157 -4.07 -4.03 6.01
C ALA A 157 -3.52 -3.56 7.37
N GLY A 158 -3.65 -4.37 8.43
CA GLY A 158 -3.34 -3.96 9.79
C GLY A 158 -4.35 -2.93 10.31
N TRP A 159 -5.64 -3.18 10.09
CA TRP A 159 -6.71 -2.39 10.70
C TRP A 159 -7.14 -3.02 12.03
N LYS A 160 -7.68 -2.20 12.94
CA LYS A 160 -8.23 -2.69 14.20
C LYS A 160 -9.35 -3.71 13.91
N PRO A 161 -9.42 -4.84 14.63
CA PRO A 161 -10.52 -5.78 14.50
C PRO A 161 -11.87 -5.06 14.66
N GLY A 162 -12.80 -5.31 13.74
CA GLY A 162 -14.10 -4.64 13.72
C GLY A 162 -14.13 -3.28 13.01
N SER A 163 -13.02 -2.77 12.49
CA SER A 163 -12.99 -1.51 11.75
C SER A 163 -13.77 -1.60 10.42
N ASP A 164 -14.63 -0.62 10.18
CA ASP A 164 -15.44 -0.52 8.96
C ASP A 164 -14.63 -0.14 7.71
N ARG A 165 -13.32 0.09 7.84
CA ARG A 165 -12.42 0.45 6.74
C ARG A 165 -12.44 -0.59 5.61
N ALA A 166 -12.50 -1.88 5.95
CA ALA A 166 -12.56 -2.94 4.94
C ALA A 166 -13.86 -2.97 4.15
N LYS A 167 -14.98 -2.46 4.69
CA LYS A 167 -16.27 -2.42 3.97
C LYS A 167 -16.15 -1.64 2.66
N VAL A 168 -15.44 -0.51 2.69
CA VAL A 168 -15.19 0.38 1.54
C VAL A 168 -14.61 -0.37 0.35
N TYR A 169 -13.76 -1.38 0.61
CA TYR A 169 -13.07 -2.15 -0.41
C TYR A 169 -13.82 -3.44 -0.78
N VAL A 170 -14.43 -4.13 0.20
CA VAL A 170 -15.07 -5.44 -0.01
C VAL A 170 -16.43 -5.33 -0.73
N HIS A 171 -17.15 -4.21 -0.58
CA HIS A 171 -18.38 -3.99 -1.35
C HIS A 171 -18.13 -4.02 -2.87
N LEU A 172 -16.91 -3.71 -3.33
CA LEU A 172 -16.53 -3.84 -4.74
C LEU A 172 -16.59 -5.29 -5.21
N ASN A 173 -16.03 -6.21 -4.41
CA ASN A 173 -16.01 -7.64 -4.75
C ASN A 173 -17.42 -8.25 -4.70
N ASN A 174 -18.23 -7.91 -3.71
CA ASN A 174 -19.61 -8.43 -3.65
C ASN A 174 -20.47 -7.91 -4.82
N ASP A 175 -20.31 -6.66 -5.23
CA ASP A 175 -21.01 -6.13 -6.42
C ASP A 175 -20.57 -6.88 -7.68
N ASP A 176 -19.26 -7.10 -7.85
CA ASP A 176 -18.69 -7.75 -9.04
C ASP A 176 -19.03 -9.26 -9.07
N VAL A 177 -19.02 -9.94 -7.92
CA VAL A 177 -19.45 -11.35 -7.77
C VAL A 177 -20.94 -11.48 -8.01
N ASN A 178 -21.75 -10.58 -7.44
CA ASN A 178 -23.19 -10.59 -7.69
C ASN A 178 -23.51 -10.27 -9.14
N GLN A 179 -22.72 -9.42 -9.81
CA GLN A 179 -22.86 -9.18 -11.24
C GLN A 179 -22.54 -10.46 -12.03
N ALA A 180 -21.41 -11.12 -11.76
CA ALA A 180 -21.06 -12.38 -12.43
C ALA A 180 -22.11 -13.49 -12.21
N ILE A 181 -22.72 -13.55 -11.01
CA ILE A 181 -23.84 -14.46 -10.72
C ILE A 181 -25.10 -14.03 -11.49
N ARG A 182 -25.41 -12.73 -11.57
CA ARG A 182 -26.55 -12.27 -12.37
C ARG A 182 -26.38 -12.57 -13.84
N ASP A 183 -25.15 -12.48 -14.35
CA ASP A 183 -24.82 -12.79 -15.75
C ASP A 183 -24.95 -14.29 -16.02
N GLU A 184 -24.43 -15.15 -15.13
CA GLU A 184 -24.50 -16.62 -15.25
C GLU A 184 -25.95 -17.14 -15.14
N TYR A 185 -26.75 -16.56 -14.26
CA TYR A 185 -28.13 -16.98 -14.01
C TYR A 185 -29.18 -16.15 -14.77
N GLY A 186 -28.77 -15.22 -15.64
CA GLY A 186 -29.66 -14.38 -16.43
C GLY A 186 -30.61 -13.51 -15.59
N LEU A 187 -30.20 -13.07 -14.40
CA LEU A 187 -31.01 -12.31 -13.44
C LEU A 187 -30.93 -10.78 -13.66
N GLU A 188 -30.70 -10.33 -14.89
CA GLU A 188 -30.83 -8.91 -15.20
C GLU A 188 -32.30 -8.48 -15.14
N ASN A 189 -32.56 -7.34 -14.50
CA ASN A 189 -33.86 -6.68 -14.61
C ASN A 189 -34.15 -6.42 -16.09
N ASP A 190 -35.32 -6.86 -16.52
CA ASP A 190 -35.85 -6.79 -17.88
C ASP A 190 -35.87 -5.35 -18.42
N GLU A 191 -34.72 -4.88 -18.92
CA GLU A 191 -34.62 -3.82 -19.92
C GLU A 191 -33.71 -4.30 -21.07
N GLY A 192 -34.20 -5.28 -21.82
CA GLY A 192 -34.20 -5.21 -23.28
C GLY A 192 -32.95 -5.65 -24.05
N LYS A 193 -32.97 -6.94 -24.44
CA LYS A 193 -32.44 -7.52 -25.70
C LYS A 193 -30.97 -7.29 -26.03
N ASP A 194 -30.22 -8.39 -25.98
CA ASP A 194 -29.11 -8.84 -26.85
C ASP A 194 -28.71 -7.87 -27.99
N GLN A 195 -28.13 -6.73 -27.62
CA GLN A 195 -27.66 -5.70 -28.55
C GLN A 195 -26.15 -5.65 -28.50
N SER A 196 -25.52 -6.02 -29.62
CA SER A 196 -24.09 -5.82 -29.78
C SER A 196 -23.77 -4.32 -29.79
N THR A 197 -22.82 -3.92 -28.93
CA THR A 197 -22.35 -2.54 -28.86
C THR A 197 -21.04 -2.40 -29.63
N ASN A 198 -21.05 -1.54 -30.65
CA ASN A 198 -19.83 -1.23 -31.39
C ASN A 198 -18.93 -0.30 -30.59
N CYS A 199 -17.64 -0.64 -30.53
CA CYS A 199 -16.65 0.19 -29.87
C CYS A 199 -16.55 1.56 -30.57
N PRO A 200 -16.78 2.69 -29.87
CA PRO A 200 -16.74 4.02 -30.48
C PRO A 200 -15.32 4.45 -30.90
N PHE A 201 -14.29 3.68 -30.56
CA PHE A 201 -12.90 3.99 -30.85
C PHE A 201 -12.29 3.16 -31.97
N CYS A 202 -12.60 1.87 -32.05
CA CYS A 202 -12.01 0.95 -33.03
C CYS A 202 -13.04 0.22 -33.89
N GLY A 203 -14.34 0.46 -33.67
CA GLY A 203 -15.43 -0.12 -34.43
C GLY A 203 -15.69 -1.61 -34.16
N THR A 204 -14.90 -2.27 -33.32
CA THR A 204 -15.11 -3.67 -32.98
C THR A 204 -16.45 -3.85 -32.29
N GLU A 205 -17.25 -4.78 -32.82
CA GLU A 205 -18.52 -5.21 -32.24
C GLU A 205 -18.24 -5.95 -30.92
N ASN A 206 -18.91 -5.58 -29.82
CA ASN A 206 -18.76 -6.23 -28.52
C ASN A 206 -20.13 -6.72 -28.04
N GLN A 207 -20.17 -7.88 -27.37
CA GLN A 207 -21.40 -8.38 -26.77
C GLN A 207 -21.83 -7.47 -25.60
N SER A 208 -23.15 -7.30 -25.42
CA SER A 208 -23.73 -6.59 -24.28
C SER A 208 -23.30 -7.27 -22.98
N GLY A 209 -22.77 -6.48 -22.04
CA GLY A 209 -22.22 -6.95 -20.76
C GLY A 209 -20.72 -6.67 -20.58
N HIS A 210 -19.96 -6.57 -21.68
CA HIS A 210 -18.57 -6.14 -21.58
C HIS A 210 -18.47 -4.64 -21.29
N SER A 211 -17.78 -4.26 -20.21
CA SER A 211 -17.49 -2.86 -19.88
C SER A 211 -16.36 -2.28 -20.76
N GLU A 212 -15.54 -3.14 -21.36
CA GLU A 212 -14.37 -2.81 -22.16
C GLU A 212 -14.37 -3.53 -23.53
N CYS A 213 -13.80 -2.88 -24.53
CA CYS A 213 -13.72 -3.43 -25.88
C CYS A 213 -12.73 -4.61 -25.94
N ARG A 214 -13.19 -5.76 -26.44
CA ARG A 214 -12.39 -6.99 -26.58
C ARG A 214 -11.16 -6.88 -27.48
N ASN A 215 -11.13 -5.89 -28.37
CA ASN A 215 -10.02 -5.69 -29.31
C ASN A 215 -9.05 -4.59 -28.87
N CYS A 216 -9.56 -3.45 -28.39
CA CYS A 216 -8.71 -2.30 -28.06
C CYS A 216 -8.62 -1.96 -26.56
N GLY A 217 -9.32 -2.71 -25.70
CA GLY A 217 -9.31 -2.53 -24.24
C GLY A 217 -9.95 -1.24 -23.74
N ARG A 218 -10.64 -0.47 -24.61
CA ARG A 218 -11.24 0.82 -24.23
C ARG A 218 -12.66 0.64 -23.72
N PRO A 219 -13.08 1.37 -22.66
CA PRO A 219 -14.42 1.20 -22.12
C PRO A 219 -15.52 1.60 -23.12
N LEU A 220 -16.58 0.79 -23.15
CA LEU A 220 -17.65 0.87 -24.16
C LEU A 220 -18.70 1.94 -23.84
N SER A 221 -18.85 2.32 -22.57
CA SER A 221 -19.76 3.38 -22.11
C SER A 221 -19.04 4.47 -21.30
N LEU A 222 -19.49 5.71 -21.46
CA LEU A 222 -19.06 6.82 -20.62
C LEU A 222 -19.59 6.69 -19.17
N LYS A 223 -20.75 6.03 -18.97
CA LYS A 223 -21.37 5.83 -17.65
C LYS A 223 -20.55 4.89 -16.76
N ASP A 224 -19.96 3.85 -17.33
CA ASP A 224 -19.12 2.90 -16.59
C ASP A 224 -17.78 3.52 -16.18
N LYS A 225 -17.21 4.35 -17.07
CA LYS A 225 -16.05 5.20 -16.70
C LYS A 225 -16.37 6.13 -15.52
N THR A 226 -17.57 6.71 -15.45
CA THR A 226 -17.96 7.59 -14.34
C THR A 226 -18.15 6.84 -13.03
N LYS A 227 -18.83 5.69 -13.01
CA LYS A 227 -19.02 4.88 -11.79
C LYS A 227 -17.69 4.41 -11.21
N THR A 228 -16.78 3.90 -12.04
CA THR A 228 -15.45 3.46 -11.60
C THR A 228 -14.62 4.63 -11.09
N LYS A 229 -14.67 5.80 -11.76
CA LYS A 229 -13.97 7.02 -11.30
C LYS A 229 -14.54 7.58 -10.00
N GLU A 230 -15.85 7.53 -9.80
CA GLU A 230 -16.50 7.99 -8.57
C GLU A 230 -16.15 7.08 -7.40
N LYS A 231 -16.21 5.75 -7.59
CA LYS A 231 -15.75 4.76 -6.61
C LYS A 231 -14.26 4.99 -6.25
N GLN A 232 -13.39 5.19 -7.25
CA GLN A 232 -11.99 5.51 -7.05
C GLN A 232 -11.80 6.79 -6.21
N ARG A 233 -12.55 7.85 -6.50
CA ARG A 233 -12.50 9.12 -5.76
C ARG A 233 -12.93 8.98 -4.30
N VAL A 234 -13.94 8.15 -4.02
CA VAL A 234 -14.39 7.89 -2.63
C VAL A 234 -13.28 7.16 -1.87
N ILE A 235 -12.65 6.15 -2.48
CA ILE A 235 -11.51 5.44 -1.90
C ILE A 235 -10.35 6.40 -1.63
N GLU A 236 -9.98 7.23 -2.62
CA GLU A 236 -8.93 8.25 -2.49
C GLU A 236 -9.24 9.28 -1.39
N ARG A 237 -10.51 9.64 -1.21
CA ARG A 237 -10.90 10.61 -0.17
C ARG A 237 -10.96 10.01 1.22
N LEU A 238 -11.37 8.75 1.36
CA LEU A 238 -11.35 8.04 2.64
C LEU A 238 -9.91 7.73 3.08
N ALA A 239 -9.07 7.36 2.12
CA ALA A 239 -7.62 7.29 2.24
C ALA A 239 -6.99 8.58 2.79
N ASP A 240 -7.35 9.72 2.21
CA ASP A 240 -6.87 11.03 2.65
C ASP A 240 -7.28 11.36 4.09
N LEU A 241 -8.48 10.93 4.52
CA LEU A 241 -8.97 11.13 5.87
C LEU A 241 -8.27 10.19 6.87
N GLU A 242 -7.95 8.97 6.46
CA GLU A 242 -7.10 8.03 7.21
C GLU A 242 -5.72 8.64 7.46
N GLU A 243 -5.10 9.21 6.44
CA GLU A 243 -3.77 9.81 6.58
C GLU A 243 -3.77 11.03 7.51
N LYS A 244 -4.84 11.85 7.48
CA LYS A 244 -4.97 13.03 8.34
C LYS A 244 -5.26 12.70 9.80
N GLY A 245 -5.36 11.43 10.17
CA GLY A 245 -5.69 11.05 11.54
C GLY A 245 -7.16 11.32 11.88
N VAL A 246 -8.01 11.61 10.88
CA VAL A 246 -9.39 12.08 11.11
C VAL A 246 -10.31 10.90 11.39
N LEU A 247 -10.10 9.78 10.69
CA LEU A 247 -10.85 8.56 10.94
C LEU A 247 -10.57 8.03 12.36
N GLU A 248 -9.31 8.08 12.81
CA GLU A 248 -8.95 7.69 14.18
C GLU A 248 -9.64 8.58 15.22
N LYS A 249 -9.63 9.90 15.02
CA LYS A 249 -10.32 10.85 15.92
C LYS A 249 -11.83 10.61 15.99
N LEU A 250 -12.45 10.16 14.91
CA LEU A 250 -13.87 9.83 14.88
C LEU A 250 -14.15 8.53 15.62
N GLU A 251 -13.33 7.50 15.42
CA GLU A 251 -13.42 6.22 16.16
C GLU A 251 -13.24 6.46 17.68
N ASP A 252 -12.25 7.25 18.08
CA ASP A 252 -12.00 7.58 19.49
C ASP A 252 -13.20 8.33 20.13
N LEU A 253 -13.86 9.21 19.38
CA LEU A 253 -15.06 9.93 19.84
C LEU A 253 -16.28 9.01 19.96
N GLU A 254 -16.44 8.05 19.05
CA GLU A 254 -17.53 7.06 19.10
C GLU A 254 -17.36 6.09 20.28
N GLU A 255 -16.14 5.66 20.58
CA GLU A 255 -15.82 4.86 21.78
C GLU A 255 -16.09 5.66 23.08
N MET A 256 -15.77 6.96 23.11
CA MET A 256 -16.11 7.84 24.23
C MET A 256 -17.62 8.07 24.40
N GLN A 257 -18.39 8.08 23.31
CA GLN A 257 -19.85 8.24 23.37
C GLN A 257 -20.58 6.94 23.73
N SER A 258 -20.11 5.79 23.24
CA SER A 258 -20.68 4.47 23.55
C SER A 258 -20.37 4.01 24.97
N SER A 259 -19.27 4.48 25.58
CA SER A 259 -18.98 4.30 27.00
C SER A 259 -19.72 5.27 27.94
N ALA A 260 -20.41 6.29 27.39
CA ALA A 260 -21.15 7.30 28.14
C ALA A 260 -22.67 7.10 28.17
N HIS A 261 -23.19 5.97 27.65
CA HIS A 261 -24.59 5.56 27.80
C HIS A 261 -24.66 4.21 28.56
N PRO A 262 -25.06 4.22 29.84
CA PRO A 262 -25.38 3.01 30.60
C PRO A 262 -26.63 2.30 30.08
#